data_AF-Q3A2B3-F1
#
_entry.id   AF-Q3A2B3-F1
#
_cell.length_a   1.000
_cell.length_b   1.000
_cell.length_c   1.000
_cell.angle_alpha   90.00
_cell.angle_beta   90.00
_cell.angle_gamma   90.00
#
_symmetry.space_group_name_H-M   'P 1'
#
loop_
_entity.id
_entity.type
_entity.pdbx_description
1 polymer ?
#
loop_
_entity_poly.entity_id
_entity_poly.type
_entity_poly.pdbx_seq_one_letter_code
_entity_poly.pdbx_strand_id
1 'polypeptide(L)' 'MEIQVVDNNVEKAIRVLKRKLQQEGLFREMKQRKFYEKPSVKRKRKEKEAQRRLRKKMRMMKKA' A
#
# COMPACT_ATOMS: atom_id res chain seq x y z
N MET A 1 -4.49 -7.72 13.65
CA MET A 1 -3.03 -7.51 13.52
C MET A 1 -2.46 -7.28 14.90
N GLU A 2 -1.50 -8.10 15.31
CA GLU A 2 -0.89 -8.05 16.64
C GLU A 2 0.63 -7.90 16.55
N ILE A 3 1.21 -7.26 17.56
CA ILE A 3 2.65 -7.03 17.68
C ILE A 3 3.04 -7.21 19.13
N GLN A 4 3.91 -8.18 19.35
CA GLN A 4 4.51 -8.42 20.66
C GLN A 4 5.63 -7.40 20.88
N VAL A 5 5.62 -6.79 22.06
CA VAL A 5 6.71 -5.94 22.53
C VAL A 5 7.74 -6.85 23.19
N VAL A 6 8.97 -6.84 22.68
CA VAL A 6 10.10 -7.58 23.25
C VAL A 6 10.96 -6.60 24.04
N ASP A 7 11.40 -6.98 25.23
CA ASP A 7 12.29 -6.22 26.11
C ASP A 7 11.81 -4.78 26.43
N ASN A 8 10.50 -4.58 26.61
CA ASN A 8 9.88 -3.26 26.79
C ASN A 8 10.22 -2.23 25.68
N ASN A 9 10.69 -2.68 24.50
CA ASN A 9 11.04 -1.81 23.39
C ASN A 9 9.80 -1.41 22.58
N VAL A 10 9.03 -0.48 23.14
CA VAL A 10 7.77 0.02 22.55
C VAL A 10 8.02 0.76 21.23
N GLU A 11 9.10 1.54 21.12
CA GLU A 11 9.41 2.29 19.88
C GLU A 11 9.61 1.38 18.68
N LYS A 12 10.36 0.28 18.87
CA LYS A 12 10.57 -0.73 17.83
C LYS A 12 9.26 -1.40 17.47
N ALA A 13 8.42 -1.74 18.46
CA ALA A 13 7.10 -2.33 18.23
C ALA A 13 6.19 -1.39 17.39
N ILE A 14 6.16 -0.10 17.71
CA ILE A 14 5.41 0.91 16.92
C ILE A 14 5.96 1.01 15.50
N ARG A 15 7.28 0.98 15.31
CA ARG A 15 7.89 1.01 13.97
C ARG A 15 7.51 -0.23 13.16
N VAL A 16 7.49 -1.40 13.78
CA VAL A 16 7.02 -2.64 13.16
C VAL A 16 5.53 -2.52 12.79
N LEU A 17 4.70 -1.94 13.67
CA LEU A 17 3.28 -1.70 13.40
C LEU A 17 3.06 -0.83 12.18
N LYS A 18 3.75 0.30 12.16
CA LYS A 18 3.68 1.23 11.04
C LYS A 18 4.11 0.55 9.74
N ARG A 19 5.16 -0.29 9.77
CA ARG A 19 5.62 -1.03 8.60
C ARG A 19 4.58 -2.08 8.15
N LYS A 20 3.97 -2.83 9.07
CA LYS A 20 2.91 -3.79 8.74
C LYS A 20 1.68 -3.08 8.13
N LEU A 21 1.20 -2.00 8.76
CA LEU A 21 0.10 -1.16 8.23
C LEU A 21 0.39 -0.61 6.82
N GLN A 22 1.65 -0.23 6.56
CA GLN A 22 2.08 0.25 5.24
C GLN A 22 2.13 -0.88 4.21
N GLN A 23 2.61 -2.08 4.58
CA GLN A 23 2.66 -3.25 3.70
C GLN A 23 1.27 -3.75 3.33
N GLU A 24 0.33 -3.78 4.28
CA GLU A 24 -1.08 -4.08 4.04
C GLU A 24 -1.76 -3.02 3.18
N GLY A 25 -1.17 -1.82 3.07
CA GLY A 25 -1.70 -0.74 2.23
C GLY A 25 -2.91 -0.03 2.81
N LEU A 26 -3.20 -0.21 4.11
CA LEU A 26 -4.39 0.35 4.78
C LEU A 26 -4.49 1.86 4.64
N PHE A 27 -3.38 2.60 4.75
CA PHE A 27 -3.36 4.05 4.53
C PHE A 27 -3.80 4.45 3.11
N ARG A 28 -3.44 3.62 2.11
CA ARG A 28 -3.83 3.84 0.72
C ARG A 28 -5.32 3.56 0.51
N GLU A 29 -5.86 2.55 1.19
CA GLU A 29 -7.29 2.27 1.18
C GLU A 29 -8.10 3.36 1.88
N MET A 30 -7.69 3.77 3.08
CA MET A 30 -8.36 4.85 3.81
C MET A 30 -8.40 6.14 2.97
N LYS A 31 -7.31 6.49 2.28
CA LYS A 31 -7.29 7.66 1.38
C LYS A 31 -8.27 7.52 0.21
N GLN A 32 -8.43 6.32 -0.34
CA GLN A 32 -9.37 6.07 -1.45
C GLN A 32 -10.82 6.06 -0.98
N ARG A 33 -11.09 5.52 0.22
CA ARG A 33 -12.43 5.41 0.79
C ARG A 33 -12.91 6.71 1.45
N LYS A 34 -12.03 7.69 1.67
CA LYS A 34 -12.36 8.97 2.31
C LYS A 34 -13.54 9.68 1.63
N PHE A 35 -13.66 9.54 0.31
CA PHE A 35 -14.75 10.12 -0.48
C PHE A 35 -15.28 9.10 -1.48
N TYR A 36 -16.56 9.23 -1.84
CA TYR A 36 -17.16 8.41 -2.88
C TYR A 36 -16.49 8.67 -4.24
N GLU A 37 -15.99 7.61 -4.87
CA GLU A 37 -15.43 7.64 -6.22
C GLU A 37 -16.49 7.14 -7.21
N LYS A 38 -16.93 8.00 -8.16
CA LYS A 38 -17.87 7.60 -9.21
C LYS A 38 -17.34 6.37 -9.98
N PRO A 39 -18.19 5.45 -10.46
CA PRO A 39 -17.77 4.22 -11.13
C PRO A 39 -16.84 4.44 -12.34
N SER A 40 -17.12 5.46 -13.15
CA SER A 40 -16.27 5.84 -14.29
C SER A 40 -14.85 6.26 -13.87
N VAL A 41 -14.73 7.05 -12.80
CA VAL A 41 -13.43 7.49 -12.24
C VAL A 41 -12.68 6.28 -11.68
N LYS A 42 -13.37 5.39 -10.96
CA LYS A 42 -12.80 4.14 -10.43
C LYS A 42 -12.26 3.24 -11.54
N ARG A 43 -12.97 3.10 -12.67
CA ARG A 43 -12.51 2.36 -13.85
C ARG A 43 -11.24 2.97 -14.43
N LYS A 44 -11.24 4.27 -14.72
CA LYS A 44 -10.09 5.01 -15.25
C LYS A 44 -8.85 4.92 -14.35
N ARG A 45 -9.05 4.98 -13.02
CA ARG A 45 -7.98 4.81 -12.04
C ARG A 45 -7.39 3.40 -12.08
N LYS A 46 -8.23 2.36 -12.08
CA LYS A 46 -7.77 0.95 -12.15
C LYS A 46 -6.97 0.68 -13.42
N GLU A 47 -7.41 1.19 -14.56
CA GLU A 47 -6.68 1.08 -15.84
C GLU A 47 -5.31 1.76 -15.76
N LYS A 48 -5.25 2.99 -15.23
CA LYS A 48 -3.99 3.73 -15.01
C LYS A 48 -3.04 3.00 -14.06
N GLU A 49 -3.57 2.39 -12.99
CA GLU A 49 -2.79 1.58 -12.06
C GLU A 49 -2.25 0.30 -12.71
N ALA A 50 -3.06 -0.39 -13.53
CA ALA A 50 -2.62 -1.56 -14.29
C ALA A 50 -1.48 -1.22 -15.26
N GLN A 51 -1.61 -0.12 -16.01
CA GLN A 51 -0.55 0.37 -16.90
C GLN A 51 0.73 0.74 -16.13
N ARG A 52 0.61 1.32 -14.93
CA ARG A 52 1.77 1.59 -14.06
C ARG A 52 2.44 0.30 -13.60
N ARG A 53 1.66 -0.73 -13.23
CA ARG A 53 2.21 -2.05 -12.87
C ARG A 53 2.94 -2.69 -14.03
N LEU A 54 2.37 -2.66 -15.24
CA LEU A 54 3.01 -3.20 -16.44
C LEU A 54 4.34 -2.48 -16.74
N ARG A 55 4.35 -1.14 -16.74
CA ARG A 55 5.58 -0.36 -16.93
C ARG A 55 6.65 -0.68 -15.88
N LYS A 56 6.26 -0.86 -14.61
CA LYS A 56 7.19 -1.26 -13.54
C LYS A 56 7.77 -2.66 -13.81
N LYS A 57 6.94 -3.62 -14.23
CA LYS A 57 7.37 -4.99 -14.58
C LYS A 57 8.37 -4.98 -15.74
N MET A 58 8.07 -4.26 -16.83
CA MET A 58 8.97 -4.13 -17.97
C MET A 58 10.32 -3.50 -17.60
N ARG A 59 10.31 -2.47 -16.73
CA ARG A 59 11.54 -1.85 -16.22
C ARG A 59 12.38 -2.82 -15.38
N MET A 60 11.73 -3.68 -14.59
CA MET A 60 12.43 -4.70 -13.79
C MET A 60 13.03 -5.78 -14.68
N MET A 61 12.30 -6.24 -15.70
CA MET A 61 12.79 -7.22 -16.67
C MET A 61 13.96 -6.71 -17.50
N LYS A 62 13.98 -5.43 -17.89
CA LYS A 62 15.12 -4.83 -18.62
C LYS A 62 16.37 -4.62 -17.76
N LYS A 63 16.24 -4.68 -16.42
CA LYS A 63 17.34 -4.47 -15.48
C LYS A 63 18.00 -5.78 -15.02
N ALA A 64 17.29 -6.90 -15.17
CA ALA A 64 17.83 -8.24 -14.96
C ALA A 64 18.58 -8.67 -16.21
#